data_AF-A0A3D2SF50-F1
#
_entry.id   AF-A0A3D2SF50-F1
#
_cell.length_a   1.000
_cell.length_b   1.000
_cell.length_c   1.000
_cell.angle_alpha   90.00
_cell.angle_beta   90.00
_cell.angle_gamma   90.00
#
_symmetry.space_group_name_H-M   'P 1'
#
loop_
_entity.id
_entity.type
_entity.pdbx_description
1 polymer ?
#
loop_
_entity_poly.entity_id
_entity_poly.type
_entity_poly.pdbx_seq_one_letter_code
_entity_poly.pdbx_strand_id
1 'polypeptide(L)'
;MKEQDKNKINRRHFLKMMGVGAAAGTTLLYGCHSDKKQSSKSSAQLPVPTDKMTYRINPSTGDRVSLLGYGCMRWPTMPSPDGKGEIIDQEQVNRLVDYAIAHGVNFFDTSPVYVQGLSEKATGIALKRHPRNKY
;
A
#
# COMPACT_ATOMS: atom_id res chain seq x y z
N MET A 1 -43.75 24.56 20.08
CA MET A 1 -42.86 23.41 19.78
C MET A 1 -41.49 23.97 19.44
N LYS A 2 -40.45 23.67 20.23
CA LYS A 2 -39.06 24.03 19.90
C LYS A 2 -38.38 22.74 19.44
N GLU A 3 -37.98 22.73 18.18
CA GLU A 3 -37.31 21.60 17.53
C GLU A 3 -35.94 21.32 18.15
N GLN A 4 -35.61 20.04 18.14
CA GLN A 4 -34.38 19.44 18.62
C GLN A 4 -33.22 19.79 17.68
N ASP A 5 -32.06 20.19 18.22
CA ASP A 5 -30.81 20.19 17.45
C ASP A 5 -29.67 19.48 18.19
N LYS A 6 -29.59 18.18 17.89
CA LYS A 6 -28.40 17.35 17.63
C LYS A 6 -27.17 17.57 18.51
N ASN A 7 -27.00 16.66 19.48
CA ASN A 7 -25.75 16.33 20.15
C ASN A 7 -24.61 16.01 19.14
N LYS A 8 -23.86 17.03 18.71
CA LYS A 8 -22.57 16.86 18.02
C LYS A 8 -21.47 16.72 19.06
N ILE A 9 -21.14 15.48 19.44
CA ILE A 9 -19.96 15.21 20.25
C ILE A 9 -18.72 15.45 19.38
N ASN A 10 -18.00 16.54 19.66
CA ASN A 10 -16.78 16.89 18.97
C ASN A 10 -15.65 15.92 19.37
N ARG A 11 -14.79 15.50 18.42
CA ARG A 11 -13.65 14.58 18.66
C ARG A 11 -12.77 15.04 19.82
N ARG A 12 -12.63 16.36 19.98
CA ARG A 12 -11.87 16.99 21.08
C ARG A 12 -12.54 16.81 22.45
N HIS A 13 -13.87 16.78 22.50
CA HIS A 13 -14.64 16.53 23.72
C HIS A 13 -14.58 15.05 24.12
N PHE A 14 -14.64 14.15 23.14
CA PHE A 14 -14.47 12.71 23.34
C PHE A 14 -13.11 12.36 23.95
N LEU A 15 -12.02 12.91 23.40
CA LEU A 15 -10.65 12.69 23.92
C LEU A 15 -10.46 13.26 25.33
N LYS A 16 -11.09 14.40 25.66
CA LYS A 16 -11.09 14.93 27.03
C LYS A 16 -11.85 14.02 27.99
N MET A 17 -13.00 13.51 27.58
CA MET A 17 -13.83 12.64 28.42
C MET A 17 -13.16 11.30 28.73
N MET A 18 -12.47 10.71 27.74
CA MET A 18 -11.70 9.47 27.92
C MET A 18 -10.35 9.70 28.62
N GLY A 19 -9.76 10.90 28.53
CA GLY A 19 -8.50 11.24 29.18
C GLY A 19 -8.62 11.60 30.67
N VAL A 20 -9.80 12.03 31.14
CA VAL A 20 -10.02 12.48 32.53
C VAL A 20 -10.56 11.35 33.44
N GLY A 21 -11.01 10.23 32.88
CA GLY A 21 -11.62 9.11 33.62
C GLY A 21 -10.67 8.16 34.38
N ALA A 22 -9.36 8.42 34.41
CA ALA A 22 -8.39 7.51 35.06
C ALA A 22 -8.20 7.76 36.57
N ALA A 23 -8.81 8.79 37.16
CA ALA A 23 -8.50 9.23 38.53
C ALA A 23 -9.56 8.92 39.61
N ALA A 24 -10.74 8.35 39.27
CA ALA A 24 -11.77 8.03 40.26
C ALA A 24 -12.56 6.77 39.89
N GLY A 25 -11.98 5.59 40.16
CA GLY A 25 -12.62 4.31 39.88
C GLY A 25 -11.71 3.12 40.19
N THR A 26 -11.37 2.94 41.47
CA THR A 26 -10.73 1.72 41.95
C THR A 26 -11.74 0.57 41.91
N THR A 27 -11.88 -0.11 40.77
CA THR A 27 -12.26 -1.53 40.60
C THR A 27 -12.61 -1.79 39.13
N LEU A 28 -11.64 -2.28 38.34
CA LEU A 28 -11.80 -3.20 37.18
C LEU A 28 -10.49 -3.37 36.38
N LEU A 29 -9.34 -3.50 37.07
CA LEU A 29 -8.09 -3.97 36.45
C LEU A 29 -7.63 -5.26 37.14
N TYR A 30 -8.51 -6.26 37.17
CA TYR A 30 -8.11 -7.64 37.47
C TYR A 30 -7.93 -8.34 36.13
N GLY A 31 -6.67 -8.45 35.67
CA GLY A 31 -6.35 -9.29 34.52
C GLY A 31 -5.32 -8.76 33.52
N CYS A 32 -4.15 -8.31 33.98
CA CYS A 32 -2.93 -8.44 33.19
C CYS A 32 -1.83 -8.94 34.14
N HIS A 33 -1.82 -10.26 34.33
CA HIS A 33 -0.68 -10.92 34.93
C HIS A 33 0.45 -10.90 33.91
N SER A 34 1.61 -10.41 34.34
CA SER A 34 2.82 -10.30 33.54
C SER A 34 3.40 -11.68 33.24
N ASP A 35 2.85 -12.36 32.23
CA ASP A 35 3.46 -13.56 31.68
C ASP A 35 4.01 -13.28 30.29
N LYS A 36 5.34 -13.24 30.26
CA LYS A 36 6.25 -13.49 29.13
C LYS A 36 5.98 -12.69 27.86
N LYS A 37 7.00 -11.93 27.46
CA LYS A 37 7.27 -11.50 26.09
C LYS A 37 6.80 -12.59 25.10
N GLN A 38 5.60 -12.44 24.57
CA GLN A 38 5.26 -13.02 23.28
C GLN A 38 6.10 -12.22 22.30
N SER A 39 7.31 -12.72 22.04
CA SER A 39 7.85 -12.56 20.69
C SER A 39 6.71 -13.01 19.79
N SER A 40 6.12 -12.06 19.06
CA SER A 40 5.39 -12.40 17.87
C SER A 40 6.31 -13.34 17.11
N LYS A 41 6.00 -14.64 17.15
CA LYS A 41 6.59 -15.57 16.21
C LYS A 41 6.15 -14.98 14.89
N SER A 42 7.05 -14.27 14.20
CA SER A 42 6.87 -14.01 12.78
C SER A 42 6.58 -15.38 12.22
N SER A 43 5.32 -15.62 11.85
CA SER A 43 5.00 -16.74 10.99
C SER A 43 6.02 -16.65 9.88
N ALA A 44 6.88 -17.66 9.72
CA ALA A 44 7.77 -17.71 8.58
C ALA A 44 6.90 -17.41 7.36
N GLN A 45 7.14 -16.26 6.72
CA GLN A 45 6.27 -15.75 5.68
C GLN A 45 6.31 -16.79 4.58
N LEU A 46 5.24 -17.58 4.41
CA LEU A 46 5.15 -18.50 3.30
C LEU A 46 5.30 -17.69 2.00
N PRO A 47 5.89 -18.25 0.93
CA PRO A 47 6.01 -17.55 -0.33
C PRO A 47 4.66 -16.98 -0.78
N VAL A 48 4.65 -15.75 -1.28
CA VAL A 48 3.43 -15.13 -1.78
C VAL A 48 2.91 -15.98 -2.97
N PRO A 49 1.65 -16.42 -2.96
CA PRO A 49 1.13 -17.24 -4.05
C PRO A 49 1.06 -16.47 -5.37
N THR A 50 1.50 -17.09 -6.46
CA THR A 50 1.49 -16.50 -7.81
C THR A 50 0.16 -16.69 -8.55
N ASP A 51 -0.70 -17.60 -8.07
CA ASP A 51 -1.95 -18.02 -8.71
C ASP A 51 -3.22 -17.43 -8.06
N LYS A 52 -3.08 -16.55 -7.05
CA LYS A 52 -4.19 -16.05 -6.23
C LYS A 52 -4.64 -14.61 -6.54
N MET A 53 -4.20 -14.03 -7.66
CA MET A 53 -4.69 -12.72 -8.07
C MET A 53 -6.19 -12.78 -8.41
N THR A 54 -6.97 -11.90 -7.79
CA THR A 54 -8.38 -11.67 -8.15
C THR A 54 -8.44 -10.66 -9.29
N TYR A 55 -9.43 -10.82 -10.19
CA TYR A 55 -9.60 -9.93 -11.34
C TYR A 55 -11.03 -9.41 -11.42
N ARG A 56 -11.20 -8.26 -12.07
CA ARG A 56 -12.49 -7.68 -12.42
C ARG A 56 -12.58 -7.52 -13.92
N ILE A 57 -13.79 -7.67 -14.45
CA ILE A 57 -14.06 -7.48 -15.87
C ILE A 57 -14.71 -6.10 -16.02
N ASN A 58 -14.12 -5.26 -16.88
CA ASN A 58 -14.75 -4.02 -17.26
C ASN A 58 -16.01 -4.34 -18.10
N PRO A 59 -17.22 -3.93 -17.70
CA PRO A 59 -18.44 -4.29 -18.41
C PRO A 59 -18.55 -3.64 -19.80
N SER A 60 -17.85 -2.53 -20.03
CA SER A 60 -17.90 -1.79 -21.30
C SER A 60 -16.86 -2.28 -22.30
N THR A 61 -15.65 -2.65 -21.85
CA THR A 61 -14.55 -3.07 -22.74
C THR A 61 -14.29 -4.57 -22.74
N GLY A 62 -14.76 -5.30 -21.72
CA GLY A 62 -14.45 -6.71 -21.52
C GLY A 62 -13.06 -6.97 -20.92
N ASP A 63 -12.28 -5.93 -20.64
CA ASP A 63 -10.92 -6.09 -20.13
C ASP A 63 -10.92 -6.76 -18.75
N ARG A 64 -10.10 -7.79 -18.61
CA ARG A 64 -9.87 -8.49 -17.33
C ARG A 64 -8.69 -7.87 -16.61
N VAL A 65 -8.96 -7.02 -15.63
CA VAL A 65 -7.96 -6.23 -14.91
C VAL A 65 -7.73 -6.81 -13.51
N SER A 66 -6.48 -6.87 -13.06
CA SER A 66 -6.12 -7.31 -11.71
C SER A 66 -6.77 -6.41 -10.66
N LEU A 67 -7.20 -7.00 -9.54
CA LEU A 67 -7.86 -6.26 -8.46
C LEU A 67 -6.94 -5.18 -7.86
N LEU A 68 -5.64 -5.46 -7.83
CA LEU A 68 -4.60 -4.53 -7.45
C LEU A 68 -3.86 -4.06 -8.69
N GLY A 69 -3.68 -2.75 -8.82
CA GLY A 69 -2.79 -2.12 -9.80
C GLY A 69 -1.43 -1.81 -9.19
N TYR A 70 -0.42 -1.67 -10.04
CA TYR A 70 0.91 -1.22 -9.64
C TYR A 70 1.07 0.27 -9.87
N GLY A 71 1.23 1.06 -8.80
CA GLY A 71 1.48 2.49 -8.88
C GLY A 71 2.96 2.80 -9.16
N CYS A 72 3.24 3.50 -10.26
CA CYS A 72 4.59 3.76 -10.77
C CYS A 72 5.13 5.16 -10.37
N MET A 73 4.50 5.82 -9.39
CA MET A 73 4.85 7.21 -9.02
C MET A 73 6.19 7.33 -8.28
N ARG A 74 6.69 6.25 -7.67
CA ARG A 74 7.89 6.22 -6.82
C ARG A 74 8.75 5.01 -7.16
N TRP A 75 9.31 5.00 -8.35
CA TRP A 75 10.28 3.97 -8.71
C TRP A 75 11.54 4.05 -7.86
N PRO A 76 12.21 2.91 -7.59
CA PRO A 76 13.52 2.89 -6.98
C PRO A 76 14.49 3.81 -7.71
N THR A 77 15.21 4.59 -6.94
CA THR A 77 16.27 5.46 -7.41
C THR A 77 17.60 5.07 -6.76
N MET A 78 18.68 5.49 -7.39
CA MET A 78 20.04 5.34 -6.89
C MET A 78 20.81 6.66 -7.10
N PRO A 79 21.86 6.93 -6.31
CA PRO A 79 22.70 8.10 -6.53
C PRO A 79 23.26 8.11 -7.96
N SER A 80 23.19 9.28 -8.60
CA SER A 80 23.76 9.44 -9.94
C SER A 80 25.28 9.24 -9.91
N PRO A 81 25.90 8.58 -10.91
CA PRO A 81 27.36 8.39 -10.98
C PRO A 81 28.15 9.70 -11.00
N ASP A 82 27.54 10.80 -11.43
CA ASP A 82 28.15 12.14 -11.41
C ASP A 82 28.02 12.85 -10.05
N GLY A 83 27.43 12.19 -9.05
CA GLY A 83 27.19 12.71 -7.71
C GLY A 83 26.07 13.74 -7.61
N LYS A 84 25.31 13.98 -8.70
CA LYS A 84 24.29 15.03 -8.75
C LYS A 84 22.90 14.42 -8.79
N GLY A 85 22.28 14.36 -7.62
CA GLY A 85 20.90 13.88 -7.47
C GLY A 85 20.78 12.37 -7.64
N GLU A 86 19.60 11.94 -8.04
CA GLU A 86 19.26 10.52 -8.16
C GLU A 86 18.77 10.19 -9.56
N ILE A 87 19.08 8.97 -10.01
CA ILE A 87 18.58 8.38 -11.25
C ILE A 87 17.73 7.16 -10.94
N ILE A 88 16.91 6.72 -11.89
CA ILE A 88 16.15 5.47 -11.76
C ILE A 88 17.13 4.29 -11.66
N ASP A 89 16.93 3.44 -10.65
CA ASP A 89 17.54 2.10 -10.62
C ASP A 89 16.70 1.16 -11.49
N GLN A 90 17.05 1.09 -12.77
CA GLN A 90 16.27 0.34 -13.76
C GLN A 90 16.26 -1.16 -13.45
N GLU A 91 17.32 -1.70 -12.84
CA GLU A 91 17.33 -3.12 -12.50
C GLU A 91 16.33 -3.44 -11.38
N GLN A 92 16.24 -2.59 -10.36
CA GLN A 92 15.24 -2.74 -9.32
C GLN A 92 13.82 -2.57 -9.90
N VAL A 93 13.59 -1.60 -10.78
CA VAL A 93 12.30 -1.45 -11.48
C VAL A 93 11.96 -2.73 -12.25
N ASN A 94 12.92 -3.28 -13.00
CA ASN A 94 12.75 -4.53 -13.74
C ASN A 94 12.35 -5.69 -12.82
N ARG A 95 13.06 -5.88 -11.71
CA ARG A 95 12.76 -6.92 -10.72
C ARG A 95 11.37 -6.76 -10.09
N LEU A 96 10.96 -5.53 -9.80
CA LEU A 96 9.63 -5.23 -9.24
C LEU A 96 8.51 -5.54 -10.23
N VAL A 97 8.69 -5.17 -11.50
CA VAL A 97 7.73 -5.46 -12.58
C VAL A 97 7.65 -6.97 -12.85
N ASP A 98 8.80 -7.66 -12.89
CA ASP A 98 8.86 -9.13 -13.02
C ASP A 98 8.03 -9.79 -11.92
N TYR A 99 8.26 -9.38 -10.68
CA TYR A 99 7.54 -9.89 -9.52
C TYR A 99 6.04 -9.60 -9.61
N ALA A 100 5.66 -8.38 -9.96
CA ALA A 100 4.25 -7.98 -10.08
C ALA A 100 3.50 -8.83 -11.13
N ILE A 101 4.09 -9.01 -12.31
CA ILE A 101 3.49 -9.81 -13.40
C ILE A 101 3.46 -11.29 -13.01
N ALA A 102 4.51 -11.82 -12.38
CA ALA A 102 4.54 -13.20 -11.90
C ALA A 102 3.41 -13.49 -10.88
N HIS A 103 2.97 -12.48 -10.14
CA HIS A 103 1.87 -12.56 -9.18
C HIS A 103 0.53 -12.06 -9.76
N GLY A 104 0.44 -11.91 -11.08
CA GLY A 104 -0.81 -11.67 -11.79
C GLY A 104 -1.24 -10.21 -11.93
N VAL A 105 -0.43 -9.24 -11.50
CA VAL A 105 -0.72 -7.82 -11.76
C VAL A 105 -0.60 -7.53 -13.25
N ASN A 106 -1.63 -6.92 -13.83
CA ASN A 106 -1.68 -6.58 -15.25
C ASN A 106 -2.11 -5.13 -15.52
N PHE A 107 -2.11 -4.28 -14.48
CA PHE A 107 -2.43 -2.87 -14.58
C PHE A 107 -1.35 -2.03 -13.91
N PHE A 108 -0.74 -1.12 -14.67
CA PHE A 108 0.37 -0.28 -14.24
C PHE A 108 -0.01 1.19 -14.45
N ASP A 109 -0.03 1.95 -13.36
CA ASP A 109 -0.43 3.36 -13.32
C ASP A 109 0.82 4.25 -13.33
N THR A 110 0.99 5.04 -14.38
CA THR A 110 2.13 5.95 -14.57
C THR A 110 1.65 7.31 -15.07
N SER A 111 2.53 8.32 -15.07
CA SER A 111 2.22 9.67 -15.54
C SER A 111 3.48 10.40 -16.04
N PRO A 112 3.35 11.34 -17.00
CA PRO A 112 4.47 12.16 -17.48
C PRO A 112 5.17 13.01 -16.42
N VAL A 113 4.53 13.25 -15.26
CA VAL A 113 5.14 14.03 -14.15
C VAL A 113 5.83 13.15 -13.10
N TYR A 114 5.61 11.84 -13.12
CA TYR A 114 6.13 10.93 -12.11
C TYR A 114 7.64 10.75 -12.25
N VAL A 115 8.32 10.76 -11.10
CA VAL A 115 9.78 10.65 -10.98
C VAL A 115 10.50 11.62 -11.93
N GLN A 116 10.09 12.89 -11.90
CA GLN A 116 10.68 13.95 -12.74
C GLN A 116 10.59 13.65 -14.25
N GLY A 117 9.51 12.98 -14.66
CA GLY A 117 9.28 12.57 -16.05
C GLY A 117 9.98 11.29 -16.50
N LEU A 118 10.61 10.57 -15.57
CA LEU A 118 11.33 9.33 -15.88
C LEU A 118 10.46 8.07 -15.77
N SER A 119 9.29 8.15 -15.11
CA SER A 119 8.50 6.97 -14.78
C SER A 119 7.98 6.20 -16.00
N GLU A 120 7.43 6.89 -17.01
CA GLU A 120 6.88 6.23 -18.21
C GLU A 120 7.97 5.47 -18.98
N LYS A 121 9.15 6.08 -19.12
CA LYS A 121 10.30 5.46 -19.79
C LYS A 121 10.77 4.22 -19.03
N ALA A 122 10.94 4.32 -17.71
CA ALA A 122 11.38 3.20 -16.88
C ALA A 122 10.37 2.03 -16.90
N THR A 123 9.08 2.36 -16.79
CA THR A 123 7.98 1.40 -16.87
C THR A 123 7.96 0.71 -18.23
N GLY A 124 8.11 1.46 -19.32
CA GLY A 124 8.15 0.92 -20.68
C GLY A 124 9.34 -0.02 -20.92
N ILE A 125 10.53 0.31 -20.40
CA ILE A 125 11.71 -0.57 -20.46
C ILE A 125 11.43 -1.90 -19.75
N ALA A 126 10.84 -1.84 -18.56
CA ALA A 126 10.53 -3.04 -17.79
C ALA A 126 9.45 -3.90 -18.46
N LEU A 127 8.33 -3.30 -18.88
CA LEU A 127 7.20 -3.99 -19.50
C LEU A 127 7.56 -4.64 -20.85
N LYS A 128 8.46 -4.04 -21.64
CA LYS A 128 8.90 -4.57 -22.95
C LYS A 128 9.56 -5.96 -22.85
N ARG A 129 9.99 -6.37 -21.66
CA ARG A 129 10.55 -7.71 -21.38
C ARG A 129 9.47 -8.80 -21.26
N HIS A 130 8.18 -8.43 -21.26
CA HIS A 130 7.05 -9.34 -21.12
C HIS A 130 6.13 -9.32 -22.35
N PRO A 131 5.38 -10.40 -22.63
CA PRO A 131 4.38 -10.40 -23.69
C PRO A 131 3.31 -9.31 -23.47
N ARG A 132 3.00 -8.54 -24.51
CA ARG A 132 2.08 -7.39 -24.40
C ARG A 132 0.68 -7.73 -23.92
N ASN A 133 0.23 -8.98 -24.09
CA ASN A 133 -1.08 -9.47 -23.62
C ASN A 133 -1.11 -9.88 -22.13
N LYS A 134 0.00 -9.72 -21.41
CA LYS A 134 0.08 -9.96 -19.95
C LYS A 134 -0.24 -8.72 -19.12
N TYR A 135 -0.35 -7.55 -19.74
CA TYR A 135 -0.62 -6.23 -19.14
C TYR A 135 -1.36 -5.33 -20.14
#